data_AF-A0A349L6W2-F1
#
_entry.id   AF-A0A349L6W2-F1
#
_cell.length_a   1.000
_cell.length_b   1.000
_cell.length_c   1.000
_cell.angle_alpha   90.00
_cell.angle_beta   90.00
_cell.angle_gamma   90.00
#
_symmetry.space_group_name_H-M   'P 1'
#
loop_
_entity.id
_entity.type
_entity.pdbx_description
1 polymer ?
#
loop_
_entity_poly.entity_id
_entity_poly.type
_entity_poly.pdbx_seq_one_letter_code
_entity_poly.pdbx_strand_id
1 'polypeptide(L)'
;AGACLALPLAVCAKADEPALASVAQRHGECLGSSFKTGSTVASQDVGGYGIEVQGERYWVALEGRLTFSLLQVGGGDAVAQVKLDRPPSADFDEQARWRERWLEDVAARSGVTLERRALPENAQLLTLNKKTLSGRFLGLSLLVDPQRKLFVQWDWNKLARYTDPRDLLTTQKAVWEALIPCALKAH
;
A
#
# COMPACT_ATOMS: atom_id res chain seq x y z
N ALA A 1 -28.27 -47.10 -24.80
CA ALA A 1 -27.13 -47.24 -23.87
C ALA A 1 -26.40 -45.90 -23.83
N GLY A 2 -26.61 -45.13 -22.78
CA GLY A 2 -25.77 -43.97 -22.48
C GLY A 2 -24.52 -44.44 -21.74
N ALA A 3 -23.38 -43.84 -22.05
CA ALA A 3 -22.25 -43.79 -21.14
C ALA A 3 -21.43 -42.54 -21.48
N CYS A 4 -21.31 -41.70 -20.46
CA CYS A 4 -20.70 -40.38 -20.48
C CYS A 4 -19.26 -40.39 -20.97
N LEU A 5 -18.93 -39.39 -21.78
CA LEU A 5 -17.60 -38.84 -21.94
C LEU A 5 -17.16 -38.25 -20.59
N ALA A 6 -16.15 -38.85 -19.95
CA ALA A 6 -15.49 -38.26 -18.80
C ALA A 6 -14.42 -37.27 -19.30
N LEU A 7 -14.75 -35.97 -19.27
CA LEU A 7 -13.75 -34.91 -19.34
C LEU A 7 -12.98 -34.87 -18.01
N PRO A 8 -11.64 -34.74 -18.03
CA PRO A 8 -10.88 -34.55 -16.82
C PRO A 8 -11.26 -33.19 -16.21
N LEU A 9 -11.47 -33.22 -14.89
CA LEU A 9 -11.74 -32.06 -14.04
C LEU A 9 -10.81 -30.91 -14.42
N ALA A 10 -11.36 -29.88 -15.07
CA ALA A 10 -10.78 -28.57 -15.06
C ALA A 10 -10.78 -28.12 -13.59
N VAL A 11 -9.64 -28.32 -12.93
CA VAL A 11 -9.30 -27.58 -11.72
C VAL A 11 -9.54 -26.12 -12.08
N CYS A 12 -10.54 -25.50 -11.46
CA CYS A 12 -10.66 -24.05 -11.45
C CYS A 12 -9.36 -23.54 -10.84
N ALA A 13 -8.38 -23.24 -11.68
CA ALA A 13 -7.25 -22.43 -11.27
C ALA A 13 -7.87 -21.15 -10.74
N LYS A 14 -7.82 -20.96 -9.42
CA LYS A 14 -7.93 -19.62 -8.87
C LYS A 14 -6.93 -18.81 -9.67
N ALA A 15 -7.36 -17.69 -10.28
CA ALA A 15 -6.41 -16.79 -10.88
C ALA A 15 -5.38 -16.46 -9.79
N ASP A 16 -4.15 -16.95 -9.95
CA ASP A 16 -3.12 -16.77 -8.94
C ASP A 16 -2.97 -15.28 -8.70
N GLU A 17 -3.11 -14.86 -7.44
CA GLU A 17 -2.93 -13.45 -7.09
C GLU A 17 -1.55 -13.01 -7.58
N PRO A 18 -1.44 -11.84 -8.24
CA PRO A 18 -0.19 -11.45 -8.87
C PRO A 18 0.91 -11.37 -7.81
N ALA A 19 2.10 -11.88 -8.13
CA ALA A 19 3.24 -11.79 -7.24
C ALA A 19 3.50 -10.32 -6.85
N LEU A 20 3.89 -10.05 -5.60
CA LEU A 20 4.14 -8.68 -5.13
C LEU A 20 5.19 -7.94 -5.97
N ALA A 21 6.15 -8.68 -6.55
CA ALA A 21 7.13 -8.12 -7.49
C ALA A 21 6.45 -7.56 -8.77
N SER A 22 5.47 -8.28 -9.32
CA SER A 22 4.69 -7.82 -10.47
C SER A 22 3.82 -6.60 -10.13
N VAL A 23 3.30 -6.53 -8.91
CA VAL A 23 2.59 -5.34 -8.42
C VAL A 23 3.53 -4.14 -8.32
N ALA A 24 4.72 -4.31 -7.75
CA ALA A 24 5.73 -3.25 -7.65
C ALA A 24 6.24 -2.77 -9.03
N GLN A 25 6.40 -3.70 -9.97
CA GLN A 25 6.73 -3.38 -11.36
C GLN A 25 5.62 -2.54 -12.00
N ARG A 26 4.37 -2.99 -11.89
CA ARG A 26 3.21 -2.26 -12.43
C ARG A 26 3.07 -0.88 -11.82
N HIS A 27 3.34 -0.73 -10.51
CA HIS A 27 3.39 0.60 -9.91
C HIS A 27 4.41 1.50 -10.62
N GLY A 28 5.61 1.00 -10.91
CA GLY A 28 6.62 1.72 -11.69
C GLY A 28 6.14 2.11 -13.08
N GLU A 29 5.48 1.20 -13.79
CA GLU A 29 4.89 1.46 -15.11
C GLU A 29 3.80 2.54 -15.06
N CYS A 30 2.91 2.49 -14.06
CA CYS A 30 1.84 3.48 -13.87
C CYS A 30 2.37 4.89 -13.55
N LEU A 31 3.49 4.99 -12.84
CA LEU A 31 4.09 6.28 -12.45
C LEU A 31 4.76 7.01 -13.62
N GLY A 32 5.05 6.30 -14.72
CA GLY A 32 5.57 6.86 -15.95
C GLY A 32 6.92 7.56 -15.77
N SER A 33 7.03 8.78 -16.28
CA SER A 33 8.29 9.54 -16.32
C SER A 33 8.55 10.41 -15.09
N SER A 34 7.59 10.53 -14.15
CA SER A 34 7.73 11.42 -12.98
C SER A 34 8.35 10.72 -11.77
N PHE A 35 8.02 9.44 -11.58
CA PHE A 35 8.54 8.63 -10.48
C PHE A 35 8.90 7.23 -10.97
N LYS A 36 9.81 6.56 -10.25
CA LYS A 36 10.18 5.17 -10.52
C LYS A 36 10.32 4.37 -9.25
N THR A 37 10.10 3.06 -9.36
CA THR A 37 10.43 2.08 -8.32
C THR A 37 11.95 1.96 -8.21
N GLY A 38 12.49 2.14 -7.01
CA GLY A 38 13.89 1.86 -6.69
C GLY A 38 14.14 0.37 -6.46
N SER A 39 15.27 0.04 -5.82
CA SER A 39 15.57 -1.34 -5.44
C SER A 39 14.48 -1.92 -4.55
N THR A 40 14.06 -3.14 -4.85
CA THR A 40 13.07 -3.89 -4.10
C THR A 40 13.78 -4.80 -3.09
N VAL A 41 13.20 -4.91 -1.90
CA VAL A 41 13.58 -5.88 -0.88
C VAL A 41 12.34 -6.71 -0.61
N ALA A 42 12.35 -7.95 -1.09
CA ALA A 42 11.30 -8.90 -0.82
C ALA A 42 11.63 -9.70 0.45
N SER A 43 10.65 -9.84 1.34
CA SER A 43 10.65 -10.86 2.38
C SER A 43 9.51 -11.81 2.00
N GLN A 44 9.88 -13.00 1.52
CA GLN A 44 8.94 -14.07 1.16
C GLN A 44 8.67 -15.02 2.34
N ASP A 45 9.17 -14.69 3.52
CA ASP A 45 9.00 -15.54 4.69
C ASP A 45 7.66 -15.26 5.38
N VAL A 46 6.99 -16.34 5.80
CA VAL A 46 5.80 -16.31 6.66
C VAL A 46 6.18 -15.51 7.92
N GLY A 47 5.57 -14.34 8.08
CA GLY A 47 5.99 -13.38 9.08
C GLY A 47 4.84 -12.52 9.56
N GLY A 48 5.16 -11.50 10.33
CA GLY A 48 4.16 -10.59 10.84
C GLY A 48 4.75 -9.47 11.66
N TYR A 49 3.88 -8.63 12.19
CA TYR A 49 4.29 -7.57 13.11
C TYR A 49 3.17 -7.24 14.10
N GLY A 50 3.56 -6.77 15.28
CA GLY A 50 2.61 -6.30 16.28
C GLY A 50 2.11 -4.90 15.96
N ILE A 51 0.79 -4.71 16.06
CA ILE A 51 0.15 -3.40 16.20
C ILE A 51 -0.28 -3.27 17.66
N GLU A 52 -0.03 -2.11 18.27
CA GLU A 52 -0.55 -1.77 19.58
C GLU A 52 -1.35 -0.47 19.49
N VAL A 53 -2.59 -0.51 19.99
CA VAL A 53 -3.51 0.62 20.01
C VAL A 53 -4.11 0.70 21.41
N GLN A 54 -3.81 1.77 22.13
CA GLN A 54 -4.38 2.06 23.46
C GLN A 54 -4.28 0.87 24.46
N GLY A 55 -3.18 0.12 24.40
CA GLY A 55 -2.95 -1.05 25.26
C GLY A 55 -3.51 -2.38 24.73
N GLU A 56 -4.33 -2.37 23.68
CA GLU A 56 -4.69 -3.58 22.94
C GLU A 56 -3.61 -3.95 21.94
N ARG A 57 -3.32 -5.25 21.81
CA ARG A 57 -2.29 -5.77 20.92
C ARG A 57 -2.91 -6.69 19.87
N TYR A 58 -2.47 -6.52 18.64
CA TYR A 58 -2.88 -7.35 17.51
C TYR A 58 -1.66 -7.81 16.73
N TRP A 59 -1.64 -9.07 16.33
CA TRP A 59 -0.59 -9.61 15.48
C TRP A 59 -1.06 -9.63 14.03
N VAL A 60 -0.39 -8.85 13.19
CA VAL A 60 -0.61 -8.82 11.75
C VAL A 60 0.16 -9.97 11.12
N ALA A 61 -0.55 -10.98 10.62
CA ALA A 61 0.05 -12.07 9.85
C ALA A 61 0.23 -11.68 8.37
N LEU A 62 1.34 -12.06 7.76
CA LEU A 62 1.64 -11.77 6.36
C LEU A 62 2.02 -13.06 5.62
N GLU A 63 1.41 -13.25 4.45
CA GLU A 63 1.83 -14.25 3.47
C GLU A 63 2.92 -13.71 2.54
N GLY A 64 3.03 -12.39 2.42
CA GLY A 64 4.11 -11.76 1.68
C GLY A 64 4.29 -10.29 2.01
N ARG A 65 5.54 -9.83 1.98
CA ARG A 65 5.90 -8.42 2.07
C ARG A 65 6.95 -8.05 1.04
N LEU A 66 6.73 -6.95 0.33
CA LEU A 66 7.73 -6.35 -0.54
C LEU A 66 7.86 -4.87 -0.22
N THR A 67 9.10 -4.42 -0.02
CA THR A 67 9.41 -3.03 0.30
C THR A 67 10.28 -2.43 -0.81
N PHE A 68 9.99 -1.20 -1.24
CA PHE A 68 10.80 -0.50 -2.24
C PHE A 68 10.75 1.01 -2.05
N SER A 69 11.81 1.71 -2.46
CA SER A 69 11.82 3.17 -2.43
C SER A 69 11.11 3.74 -3.66
N LEU A 70 10.21 4.69 -3.47
CA LEU A 70 9.66 5.49 -4.56
C LEU A 70 10.60 6.66 -4.84
N LEU A 71 11.16 6.72 -6.04
CA LEU A 71 12.17 7.71 -6.42
C LEU A 71 11.58 8.73 -7.38
N GLN A 72 11.93 10.01 -7.22
CA GLN A 72 11.64 11.01 -8.25
C GLN A 72 12.63 10.87 -9.42
N VAL A 73 12.11 10.88 -10.65
CA VAL A 73 12.94 10.82 -11.85
C VAL A 73 13.71 12.13 -12.03
N GLY A 74 14.98 12.04 -12.43
CA GLY A 74 15.88 13.19 -12.60
C GLY A 74 16.50 13.74 -11.31
N GLY A 75 15.89 13.49 -10.14
CA GLY A 75 16.43 13.91 -8.83
C GLY A 75 17.05 12.78 -8.00
N GLY A 76 16.63 11.53 -8.22
CA GLY A 76 17.12 10.37 -7.45
C GLY A 76 16.63 10.31 -6.00
N ASP A 77 16.05 11.40 -5.48
CA ASP A 77 15.46 11.48 -4.15
C ASP A 77 14.38 10.42 -3.93
N ALA A 78 14.49 9.68 -2.82
CA ALA A 78 13.45 8.79 -2.36
C ALA A 78 12.31 9.59 -1.70
N VAL A 79 11.21 9.79 -2.43
CA VAL A 79 10.06 10.56 -1.95
C VAL A 79 9.22 9.80 -0.93
N ALA A 80 9.23 8.46 -0.98
CA ALA A 80 8.58 7.61 0.00
C ALA A 80 9.27 6.24 0.09
N GLN A 81 9.14 5.59 1.25
CA GLN A 81 9.30 4.14 1.34
C GLN A 81 7.94 3.49 1.12
N VAL A 82 7.84 2.55 0.18
CA VAL A 82 6.61 1.83 -0.11
C VAL A 82 6.70 0.41 0.44
N LYS A 83 5.62 -0.07 1.06
CA LYS A 83 5.45 -1.44 1.53
C LYS A 83 4.19 -2.02 0.92
N LEU A 84 4.33 -3.16 0.27
CA LEU A 84 3.25 -4.00 -0.21
C LEU A 84 3.10 -5.17 0.75
N ASP A 85 1.96 -5.26 1.41
CA ASP A 85 1.65 -6.32 2.36
C ASP A 85 0.48 -7.15 1.83
N ARG A 86 0.68 -8.47 1.74
CA ARG A 86 -0.36 -9.44 1.48
C ARG A 86 -0.63 -10.25 2.75
N PRO A 87 -1.82 -10.14 3.35
CA PRO A 87 -2.23 -10.98 4.46
C PRO A 87 -2.82 -12.31 3.97
N PRO A 88 -3.04 -13.27 4.87
CA PRO A 88 -3.99 -14.35 4.61
C PRO A 88 -5.35 -13.77 4.23
N SER A 89 -5.98 -14.29 3.17
CA SER A 89 -7.23 -13.71 2.64
C SER A 89 -8.35 -13.68 3.68
N ALA A 90 -8.39 -14.66 4.59
CA ALA A 90 -9.37 -14.74 5.69
C ALA A 90 -9.20 -13.62 6.73
N ASP A 91 -7.98 -13.09 6.87
CA ASP A 91 -7.64 -12.07 7.87
C ASP A 91 -7.72 -10.65 7.29
N PHE A 92 -7.91 -10.50 5.98
CA PHE A 92 -7.82 -9.20 5.30
C PHE A 92 -8.70 -8.12 5.94
N ASP A 93 -9.99 -8.42 6.15
CA ASP A 93 -10.93 -7.43 6.69
C ASP A 93 -10.60 -7.07 8.15
N GLU A 94 -10.15 -8.04 8.95
CA GLU A 94 -9.72 -7.78 10.33
C GLU A 94 -8.45 -6.93 10.36
N GLN A 95 -7.46 -7.26 9.55
CA GLN A 95 -6.24 -6.49 9.44
C GLN A 95 -6.49 -5.07 8.92
N ALA A 96 -7.43 -4.89 7.99
CA ALA A 96 -7.83 -3.57 7.50
C ALA A 96 -8.36 -2.71 8.65
N ARG A 97 -9.27 -3.26 9.47
CA ARG A 97 -9.79 -2.58 10.67
C ARG A 97 -8.68 -2.22 11.66
N TRP A 98 -7.77 -3.15 11.95
CA TRP A 98 -6.66 -2.89 12.88
C TRP A 98 -5.68 -1.83 12.38
N ARG A 99 -5.36 -1.85 11.07
CA ARG A 99 -4.52 -0.82 10.46
C ARG A 99 -5.20 0.55 10.49
N GLU A 100 -6.50 0.62 10.21
CA GLU A 100 -7.25 1.88 10.33
C GLU A 100 -7.28 2.39 11.79
N ARG A 101 -7.64 1.54 12.76
CA ARG A 101 -7.60 1.88 14.20
C ARG A 101 -6.22 2.41 14.62
N TRP A 102 -5.15 1.77 14.14
CA TRP A 102 -3.80 2.22 14.40
C TRP A 102 -3.51 3.60 13.81
N LEU A 103 -3.94 3.87 12.58
CA LEU A 103 -3.79 5.19 11.96
C LEU A 103 -4.60 6.28 12.67
N GLU A 104 -5.81 5.95 13.15
CA GLU A 104 -6.63 6.84 13.98
C GLU A 104 -5.92 7.21 15.28
N ASP A 105 -5.36 6.21 15.97
CA ASP A 105 -4.60 6.38 17.21
C ASP A 105 -3.31 7.19 16.99
N VAL A 106 -2.57 6.92 15.90
CA VAL A 106 -1.41 7.72 15.50
C VAL A 106 -1.81 9.16 15.20
N ALA A 107 -2.90 9.38 14.48
CA ALA A 107 -3.40 10.71 14.14
C ALA A 107 -3.78 11.50 15.41
N ALA A 108 -4.53 10.87 16.32
CA ALA A 108 -4.93 11.45 17.60
C ALA A 108 -3.72 11.85 18.47
N ARG A 109 -2.76 10.93 18.67
CA ARG A 109 -1.54 11.23 19.45
C ARG A 109 -0.65 12.30 18.83
N SER A 110 -0.69 12.41 17.50
CA SER A 110 0.13 13.37 16.75
C SER A 110 -0.59 14.71 16.55
N GLY A 111 -1.84 14.86 16.99
CA GLY A 111 -2.65 16.07 16.79
C GLY A 111 -2.90 16.40 15.32
N VAL A 112 -2.98 15.39 14.46
CA VAL A 112 -3.26 15.52 13.01
C VAL A 112 -4.57 14.81 12.66
N THR A 113 -5.11 15.11 11.49
CA THR A 113 -6.34 14.47 11.01
C THR A 113 -6.00 13.25 10.15
N LEU A 114 -6.72 12.14 10.35
CA LEU A 114 -6.74 11.03 9.40
C LEU A 114 -7.74 11.35 8.29
N GLU A 115 -7.23 11.61 7.09
CA GLU A 115 -8.02 11.80 5.88
C GLU A 115 -8.41 10.45 5.28
N ARG A 116 -9.65 10.34 4.81
CA ARG A 116 -10.20 9.13 4.18
C ARG A 116 -10.75 9.48 2.82
N ARG A 117 -10.32 8.76 1.80
CA ARG A 117 -10.82 8.89 0.44
C ARG A 117 -11.29 7.53 -0.07
N ALA A 118 -12.58 7.44 -0.36
CA ALA A 118 -13.13 6.30 -1.09
C ALA A 118 -12.61 6.30 -2.53
N LEU A 119 -12.29 5.12 -3.04
CA LEU A 119 -11.80 4.86 -4.39
C LEU A 119 -12.70 3.82 -5.08
N PRO A 120 -12.55 3.60 -6.40
CA PRO A 120 -13.26 2.54 -7.09
C PRO A 120 -13.05 1.15 -6.46
N GLU A 121 -13.94 0.22 -6.77
CA GLU A 121 -13.85 -1.19 -6.35
C GLU A 121 -13.82 -1.42 -4.83
N ASN A 122 -14.39 -0.47 -4.07
CA ASN A 122 -14.37 -0.42 -2.60
C ASN A 122 -12.97 -0.24 -1.99
N ALA A 123 -11.98 0.15 -2.79
CA ALA A 123 -10.68 0.53 -2.25
C ALA A 123 -10.79 1.84 -1.44
N GLN A 124 -9.87 2.02 -0.51
CA GLN A 124 -9.83 3.19 0.35
C GLN A 124 -8.40 3.68 0.51
N LEU A 125 -8.19 4.99 0.41
CA LEU A 125 -6.94 5.64 0.75
C LEU A 125 -7.09 6.37 2.08
N LEU A 126 -6.27 5.98 3.04
CA LEU A 126 -6.14 6.59 4.36
C LEU A 126 -4.84 7.39 4.39
N THR A 127 -4.86 8.65 4.81
CA THR A 127 -3.66 9.49 4.84
C THR A 127 -3.60 10.33 6.11
N LEU A 128 -2.42 10.39 6.73
CA LEU A 128 -2.10 11.34 7.79
C LEU A 128 -0.83 12.10 7.42
N ASN A 129 -0.84 13.41 7.63
CA ASN A 129 0.26 14.30 7.30
C ASN A 129 0.61 15.17 8.51
N LYS A 130 1.90 15.33 8.78
CA LYS A 130 2.39 16.26 9.79
C LYS A 130 2.06 17.69 9.39
N LYS A 131 1.76 18.52 10.39
CA LYS A 131 1.57 19.96 10.23
C LYS A 131 2.89 20.73 10.06
N THR A 132 4.03 20.09 10.37
CA THR A 132 5.35 20.71 10.33
C THR A 132 6.37 19.82 9.62
N LEU A 133 7.36 20.45 8.98
CA LEU A 133 8.44 19.76 8.27
C LEU A 133 9.54 19.28 9.24
N SER A 134 9.19 18.36 10.15
CA SER A 134 10.07 17.87 11.21
C SER A 134 10.35 16.37 11.12
N GLY A 135 11.59 15.99 11.45
CA GLY A 135 12.06 14.60 11.36
C GLY A 135 12.24 14.11 9.93
N ARG A 136 12.43 12.79 9.79
CA ARG A 136 12.69 12.14 8.50
C ARG A 136 11.42 11.86 7.69
N PHE A 137 10.31 11.53 8.36
CA PHE A 137 9.04 11.21 7.73
C PHE A 137 8.04 12.33 7.97
N LEU A 138 7.28 12.71 6.94
CA LEU A 138 6.32 13.81 6.98
C LEU A 138 4.86 13.35 6.91
N GLY A 139 4.61 12.13 6.46
CA GLY A 139 3.26 11.59 6.38
C GLY A 139 3.28 10.09 6.18
N LEU A 140 2.11 9.50 6.31
CA LEU A 140 1.86 8.10 6.02
C LEU A 140 0.56 8.00 5.23
N SER A 141 0.59 7.21 4.17
CA SER A 141 -0.62 6.83 3.44
C SER A 141 -0.76 5.33 3.35
N LEU A 142 -1.99 4.83 3.42
CA LEU A 142 -2.34 3.42 3.33
C LEU A 142 -3.48 3.26 2.33
N LEU A 143 -3.22 2.58 1.22
CA LEU A 143 -4.24 2.06 0.33
C LEU A 143 -4.66 0.68 0.81
N VAL A 144 -5.95 0.53 1.05
CA VAL A 144 -6.63 -0.74 1.29
C VAL A 144 -7.31 -1.15 -0.02
N ASP A 145 -6.88 -2.26 -0.63
CA ASP A 145 -7.45 -2.80 -1.86
C ASP A 145 -8.10 -4.17 -1.59
N PRO A 146 -9.43 -4.20 -1.36
CA PRO A 146 -10.15 -5.44 -1.08
C PRO A 146 -10.22 -6.42 -2.25
N GLN A 147 -10.15 -5.94 -3.51
CA GLN A 147 -10.21 -6.81 -4.68
C GLN A 147 -8.96 -7.65 -4.81
N ARG A 148 -7.79 -7.02 -4.58
CA ARG A 148 -6.48 -7.68 -4.69
C ARG A 148 -5.96 -8.21 -3.36
N LYS A 149 -6.75 -8.10 -2.29
CA LYS A 149 -6.40 -8.43 -0.91
C LYS A 149 -5.02 -7.89 -0.55
N LEU A 150 -4.79 -6.61 -0.87
CA LEU A 150 -3.49 -5.97 -0.78
C LEU A 150 -3.56 -4.70 0.06
N PHE A 151 -2.54 -4.48 0.88
CA PHE A 151 -2.27 -3.19 1.51
C PHE A 151 -1.04 -2.55 0.87
N VAL A 152 -1.12 -1.26 0.55
CA VAL A 152 0.02 -0.48 0.08
C VAL A 152 0.23 0.69 1.03
N GLN A 153 1.35 0.69 1.74
CA GLN A 153 1.73 1.77 2.64
C GLN A 153 2.84 2.62 2.02
N TRP A 154 2.71 3.95 2.12
CA TRP A 154 3.75 4.92 1.79
C TRP A 154 4.16 5.66 3.06
N ASP A 155 5.42 5.52 3.46
CA ASP A 155 6.05 6.36 4.48
C ASP A 155 6.74 7.51 3.75
N TRP A 156 6.12 8.70 3.77
CA TRP A 156 6.57 9.85 2.97
C TRP A 156 7.77 10.55 3.61
N ASN A 157 8.83 10.74 2.85
CA ASN A 157 10.07 11.33 3.34
C ASN A 157 10.03 12.87 3.31
N LYS A 158 10.74 13.50 4.24
CA LYS A 158 11.13 14.90 4.11
C LYS A 158 12.22 15.02 3.06
N LEU A 159 12.06 15.97 2.15
CA LEU A 159 13.04 16.26 1.10
C LEU A 159 13.60 17.67 1.31
N ALA A 160 14.85 17.88 0.90
CA ALA A 160 15.54 19.16 1.11
C ALA A 160 14.82 20.34 0.43
N ARG A 161 14.16 20.07 -0.70
CA ARG A 161 13.36 21.06 -1.45
C ARG A 161 12.03 21.42 -0.81
N TYR A 162 11.57 20.67 0.20
CA TYR A 162 10.31 20.98 0.87
C TYR A 162 10.51 22.16 1.82
N THR A 163 9.78 23.22 1.54
CA THR A 163 9.76 24.48 2.30
C THR A 163 8.44 24.69 3.02
N ASP A 164 7.36 24.07 2.52
CA ASP A 164 6.01 24.12 3.09
C ASP A 164 5.38 22.70 3.13
N PRO A 165 4.56 22.34 4.15
CA PRO A 165 3.82 21.07 4.17
C PRO A 165 2.99 20.79 2.90
N ARG A 166 2.56 21.82 2.16
CA ARG A 166 1.87 21.70 0.87
C ARG A 166 2.74 21.08 -0.23
N ASP A 167 4.07 21.12 -0.11
CA ASP A 167 4.99 20.48 -1.06
C ASP A 167 4.86 18.95 -1.00
N LEU A 168 4.66 18.40 0.20
CA LEU A 168 4.35 16.99 0.39
C LEU A 168 3.01 16.65 -0.25
N LEU A 169 1.95 17.44 0.02
CA LEU A 169 0.61 17.19 -0.53
C LEU A 169 0.62 17.19 -2.07
N THR A 170 1.39 18.10 -2.67
CA THR A 170 1.55 18.17 -4.13
C THR A 170 2.25 16.90 -4.65
N THR A 171 3.29 16.44 -3.97
CA THR A 171 3.99 15.20 -4.34
C THR A 171 3.08 13.98 -4.21
N GLN A 172 2.35 13.87 -3.10
CA GLN A 172 1.37 12.82 -2.85
C GLN A 172 0.31 12.77 -3.94
N LYS A 173 -0.28 13.93 -4.26
CA LYS A 173 -1.29 14.07 -5.31
C LYS A 173 -0.75 13.59 -6.66
N ALA A 174 0.45 14.04 -7.07
CA ALA A 174 1.04 13.64 -8.34
C ALA A 174 1.29 12.11 -8.41
N VAL A 175 1.77 11.51 -7.33
CA VAL A 175 1.95 10.05 -7.24
C VAL A 175 0.61 9.34 -7.38
N TRP A 176 -0.42 9.76 -6.65
CA TRP A 176 -1.71 9.08 -6.65
C TRP A 176 -2.51 9.26 -7.94
N GLU A 177 -2.46 10.44 -8.56
CA GLU A 177 -3.11 10.69 -9.85
C GLU A 177 -2.54 9.79 -10.96
N ALA A 178 -1.24 9.50 -10.93
CA ALA A 178 -0.63 8.55 -11.85
C ALA A 178 -0.92 7.10 -11.46
N LEU A 179 -0.76 6.77 -10.17
CA LEU A 179 -0.75 5.39 -9.71
C LEU A 179 -2.16 4.79 -9.57
N ILE A 180 -3.09 5.46 -8.88
CA ILE A 180 -4.37 4.86 -8.47
C ILE A 180 -5.23 4.44 -9.66
N PRO A 181 -5.43 5.25 -10.72
CA PRO A 181 -6.26 4.86 -11.85
C PRO A 181 -5.72 3.63 -12.60
N CYS A 182 -4.40 3.44 -12.58
CA CYS A 182 -3.72 2.36 -13.26
C CYS A 182 -3.60 1.10 -12.37
N ALA A 183 -3.28 1.27 -11.09
CA ALA A 183 -3.11 0.19 -10.13
C ALA A 183 -4.44 -0.49 -9.76
N LEU A 184 -5.53 0.29 -9.68
CA LEU A 184 -6.85 -0.23 -9.32
C LEU A 184 -7.67 -0.75 -10.50
N LYS A 185 -7.20 -0.63 -11.75
CA LYS A 185 -7.98 -1.09 -12.91
C LYS A 185 -8.20 -2.61 -12.85
N ALA A 186 -9.45 -3.06 -12.81
CA ALA A 186 -9.81 -4.46 -12.98
C ALA A 186 -9.15 -5.05 -14.25
N HIS A 187 -8.52 -6.20 -14.09
CA HIS A 187 -8.01 -7.03 -15.17
C HIS A 187 -8.72 -8.37 -15.13
#